data_AF-A0AAE8QBN3-F1
#
_entry.id   AF-A0AAE8QBN3-F1
#
_cell.length_a   1.000
_cell.length_b   1.000
_cell.length_c   1.000
_cell.angle_alpha   90.00
_cell.angle_beta   90.00
_cell.angle_gamma   90.00
#
_symmetry.space_group_name_H-M   'P 1'
#
loop_
_entity.id
_entity.type
_entity.pdbx_description
1 polymer ?
#
loop_
_entity_poly.entity_id
_entity_poly.type
_entity_poly.pdbx_seq_one_letter_code
_entity_poly.pdbx_strand_id
1 'polypeptide(L)' 'MTMTFADIEQVDPVLSEDGRSVCFFGHTPDEDQTFFWSIGLPMMVEEDVFENLLPEWREVGWQMVMQQA' A
#
# COMPACT_ATOMS: atom_id res chain seq x y z
N MET A 1 19.45 5.63 5.24
CA MET A 1 18.23 6.45 5.41
C MET A 1 17.10 5.50 5.71
N THR A 2 16.31 5.80 6.75
CA THR A 2 15.21 4.93 7.19
C THR A 2 13.97 5.31 6.41
N MET A 3 13.41 4.38 5.62
CA MET A 3 12.08 4.53 5.03
C MET A 3 11.02 4.70 6.13
N THR A 4 9.99 5.46 5.81
CA THR A 4 8.81 5.70 6.65
C THR A 4 7.55 5.41 5.84
N PHE A 5 6.39 5.33 6.50
CA PHE A 5 5.12 5.12 5.79
C PHE A 5 4.77 6.27 4.82
N ALA A 6 5.39 7.45 4.96
CA ALA A 6 5.22 8.56 4.04
C ALA A 6 5.92 8.33 2.68
N ASP A 7 6.90 7.41 2.65
CA ASP A 7 7.61 6.99 1.43
C ASP A 7 6.84 5.89 0.68
N ILE A 8 5.65 5.53 1.16
CA ILE A 8 4.76 4.55 0.53
C ILE A 8 3.71 5.29 -0.30
N GLU A 9 3.70 4.98 -1.58
CA GLU A 9 2.68 5.39 -2.53
C GLU A 9 1.75 4.22 -2.82
N GLN A 10 0.48 4.50 -3.06
CA GLN A 10 -0.46 3.48 -3.46
C GLN A 10 -0.52 3.46 -4.99
N VAL A 11 -0.46 2.26 -5.58
CA VAL A 11 -0.34 2.09 -7.04
C VAL A 11 -1.58 2.61 -7.77
N ASP A 12 -2.76 2.47 -7.15
CA ASP A 12 -4.03 3.05 -7.61
C ASP A 12 -4.88 3.52 -6.42
N PRO A 13 -5.63 4.62 -6.54
CA PRO A 13 -6.66 5.00 -5.56
C PRO A 13 -7.86 4.04 -5.57
N VAL A 14 -7.92 3.15 -6.56
CA VAL A 14 -8.95 2.15 -6.76
C VAL A 14 -8.40 0.77 -6.38
N LEU A 15 -9.26 -0.11 -5.88
CA LEU A 15 -8.90 -1.53 -5.70
C LEU A 15 -8.49 -2.13 -7.05
N SER A 16 -7.63 -3.16 -7.03
CA SER A 16 -7.36 -3.95 -8.24
C SER A 16 -8.67 -4.42 -8.90
N GLU A 17 -8.68 -4.73 -10.20
CA GLU A 17 -9.90 -5.06 -10.98
C GLU A 17 -10.85 -6.10 -10.34
N ASP A 18 -10.37 -6.89 -9.38
CA ASP A 18 -11.14 -7.85 -8.59
C ASP A 18 -11.90 -7.26 -7.37
N GLY A 19 -11.68 -5.97 -7.05
CA GLY A 19 -12.21 -5.29 -5.87
C GLY A 19 -11.69 -5.89 -4.55
N ARG A 20 -10.57 -6.61 -4.57
CA ARG A 20 -10.12 -7.46 -3.46
C ARG A 20 -8.65 -7.35 -3.15
N SER A 21 -7.88 -6.54 -3.86
CA SER A 21 -6.49 -6.32 -3.51
C SER A 21 -6.14 -4.83 -3.52
N VAL A 22 -5.22 -4.48 -2.62
CA VAL A 22 -4.61 -3.15 -2.53
C VAL A 22 -3.14 -3.27 -2.89
N CYS A 23 -2.67 -2.44 -3.80
CA CYS A 23 -1.29 -2.47 -4.28
C CYS A 23 -0.52 -1.23 -3.82
N PHE A 24 0.74 -1.42 -3.42
CA PHE A 24 1.60 -0.36 -2.88
C PHE A 24 2.97 -0.35 -3.56
N PHE A 25 3.53 0.85 -3.68
CA PHE A 25 4.92 1.13 -3.97
C PHE A 25 5.60 1.69 -2.72
N GLY A 26 6.78 1.18 -2.40
CA GLY A 26 7.67 1.76 -1.39
C GLY A 26 8.87 2.37 -2.10
N HIS A 27 8.98 3.70 -2.06
CA HIS A 27 10.10 4.43 -2.66
C HIS A 27 11.27 4.45 -1.70
N THR A 28 12.41 3.91 -2.13
CA THR A 28 13.60 3.95 -1.29
C THR A 28 14.38 5.24 -1.55
N PRO A 29 15.35 5.58 -0.68
CA PRO A 29 16.31 6.65 -0.96
C PRO A 29 17.14 6.44 -2.23
N ASP A 30 17.17 5.22 -2.76
CA ASP A 30 17.73 4.89 -4.07
C ASP A 30 16.61 4.99 -5.11
N GLU A 31 16.73 5.96 -6.02
CA GLU A 31 15.72 6.25 -7.06
C GLU A 31 15.48 5.06 -8.01
N ASP A 32 16.44 4.12 -8.09
CA ASP A 32 16.33 2.91 -8.91
C ASP A 32 15.72 1.72 -8.15
N GLN A 33 15.44 1.86 -6.85
CA GLN A 33 14.84 0.81 -6.02
C GLN A 33 13.45 1.22 -5.53
N THR A 34 12.43 0.62 -6.15
CA THR A 34 11.04 0.65 -5.71
C THR A 34 10.59 -0.76 -5.35
N PHE A 35 10.04 -0.92 -4.16
CA PHE A 35 9.40 -2.17 -3.76
C PHE A 35 7.93 -2.17 -4.15
N PHE A 36 7.44 -3.28 -4.67
CA PHE A 36 6.02 -3.47 -4.95
C PHE A 36 5.47 -4.61 -4.09
N TRP A 37 4.33 -4.41 -3.45
CA TRP A 37 3.59 -5.47 -2.77
C TRP A 37 2.09 -5.22 -2.83
N SER A 38 1.33 -6.27 -2.53
CA SER A 38 -0.13 -6.21 -2.50
C SER A 38 -0.69 -6.89 -1.25
N ILE A 39 -1.81 -6.38 -0.74
CA ILE A 39 -2.58 -6.98 0.34
C ILE A 39 -3.89 -7.50 -0.23
N GLY A 40 -4.18 -8.78 0.00
CA GLY A 40 -5.48 -9.37 -0.30
C GLY A 40 -6.49 -9.05 0.81
N LEU A 41 -7.67 -8.59 0.43
CA LEU A 41 -8.77 -8.27 1.33
C LEU A 41 -9.67 -9.51 1.51
N PRO A 42 -10.16 -9.77 2.74
CA PRO A 42 -11.05 -10.89 3.01
C PRO A 42 -12.46 -10.68 2.44
N MET A 43 -12.77 -9.45 2.02
CA MET A 43 -14.05 -9.03 1.44
C MET A 43 -13.84 -7.87 0.47
N MET A 44 -14.81 -7.64 -0.39
CA MET A 44 -14.84 -6.48 -1.27
C MET A 44 -15.08 -5.21 -0.44
N VAL A 45 -14.38 -4.13 -0.78
CA VAL A 45 -14.54 -2.81 -0.18
C VAL A 45 -15.01 -1.85 -1.28
N GLU A 46 -15.93 -0.96 -0.97
CA GLU A 46 -16.35 0.08 -1.92
C GLU A 46 -15.22 1.11 -2.10
N GLU A 47 -15.06 1.62 -3.32
CA GLU A 47 -13.97 2.54 -3.68
C GLU A 47 -14.00 3.84 -2.85
N ASP A 48 -15.18 4.36 -2.52
CA ASP A 48 -15.35 5.55 -1.69
C ASP A 48 -14.90 5.34 -0.24
N VAL A 49 -15.20 4.18 0.34
CA VAL A 49 -14.76 3.78 1.67
C VAL A 49 -13.24 3.61 1.67
N PHE A 50 -12.70 3.08 0.59
CA PHE A 50 -11.28 2.83 0.42
C PHE A 50 -10.47 4.13 0.30
N GLU A 51 -10.91 5.09 -0.52
CA GLU A 51 -10.28 6.41 -0.68
C GLU A 51 -10.24 7.19 0.65
N ASN A 52 -11.28 7.06 1.47
CA ASN A 52 -11.34 7.72 2.78
C ASN A 52 -10.35 7.13 3.81
N LEU A 53 -9.81 5.94 3.56
CA LEU A 53 -8.92 5.21 4.47
C LEU A 53 -7.48 5.06 3.92
N LEU A 54 -7.12 5.81 2.87
CA LEU A 54 -5.80 5.73 2.25
C LEU A 54 -4.63 5.91 3.25
N PRO A 55 -4.67 6.86 4.22
CA PRO A 55 -3.59 7.00 5.21
C PRO A 55 -3.41 5.74 6.07
N GLU A 56 -4.51 5.15 6.52
CA GLU A 56 -4.54 3.93 7.34
C GLU A 56 -4.03 2.73 6.55
N TRP A 57 -4.40 2.62 5.26
CA TRP A 57 -3.90 1.55 4.39
C TRP A 57 -2.40 1.63 4.15
N ARG A 58 -1.84 2.84 4.01
CA ARG A 58 -0.38 3.03 3.92
C ARG A 58 0.33 2.62 5.20
N GLU A 59 -0.24 2.92 6.37
CA GLU A 59 0.31 2.49 7.65
C GLU A 59 0.30 0.96 7.78
N VAL A 60 -0.81 0.29 7.42
CA VAL A 60 -0.90 -1.17 7.42
C VAL A 60 0.10 -1.80 6.45
N GLY A 61 0.21 -1.25 5.23
CA GLY A 61 1.20 -1.68 4.23
C GLY A 61 2.62 -1.60 4.77
N TRP A 62 2.97 -0.50 5.45
CA TRP A 62 4.27 -0.34 6.11
C TRP A 62 4.51 -1.37 7.20
N GLN A 63 3.54 -1.61 8.08
CA GLN A 63 3.67 -2.59 9.18
C GLN A 63 3.94 -3.99 8.63
N MET A 64 3.33 -4.38 7.52
CA MET A 64 3.58 -5.68 6.90
C MET A 64 5.00 -5.80 6.35
N VAL A 65 5.54 -4.75 5.73
CA VAL A 65 6.93 -4.72 5.24
C VAL A 65 7.90 -4.83 6.42
N MET A 66 7.67 -4.06 7.49
CA MET A 66 8.52 -4.06 8.69
C MET A 66 8.47 -5.39 9.46
N GLN A 67 7.34 -6.12 9.43
CA GLN A 67 7.23 -7.45 10.06
C GLN A 67 7.86 -8.57 9.24
N GLN A 68 8.10 -8.37 7.94
CA GLN A 68 8.75 -9.34 7.07
C GLN A 68 10.28 -9.15 6.98
N ALA A 69 10.81 -8.03 7.50
CA ALA A 69 12.23 -7.68 7.52
C ALA A 69 13.01 -8.30 8.70
#